data_AF-A0A4D4K4M2-F1
#
_entry.id   AF-A0A4D4K4M2-F1
#
_cell.length_a   1.000
_cell.length_b   1.000
_cell.length_c   1.000
_cell.angle_alpha   90.00
_cell.angle_beta   90.00
_cell.angle_gamma   90.00
#
_symmetry.space_group_name_H-M   'P 1'
#
loop_
_entity.id
_entity.type
_entity.pdbx_description
1 polymer ?
#
loop_
_entity_poly.entity_id
_entity_poly.type
_entity_poly.pdbx_seq_one_letter_code
_entity_poly.pdbx_strand_id
1 'polypeptide(L)'
;MVNATGLGKDRPGSPLTDAARFPQDGIAWDFNYRGDLVFLDQARAQRDARELNVVDGWLYFIHGWTRVMAEVFHIDIPTHGPAFERLSRIARDVTKETA
;
A
#
# COMPACT_ATOMS: atom_id res chain seq x y z
N MET A 1 8.90 0.73 -10.17
CA MET A 1 7.67 0.33 -10.90
C MET A 1 6.48 0.45 -9.95
N VAL A 2 5.37 1.01 -10.42
CA VAL A 2 4.21 1.33 -9.57
C VAL A 2 2.93 0.75 -10.16
N ASN A 3 2.13 0.04 -9.37
CA ASN A 3 0.73 -0.25 -9.69
C ASN A 3 -0.15 0.88 -9.15
N ALA A 4 -0.69 1.69 -10.07
CA ALA A 4 -1.64 2.77 -9.78
C ALA A 4 -3.04 2.47 -10.34
N THR A 5 -3.35 1.20 -10.59
CA THR A 5 -4.66 0.74 -11.09
C THR A 5 -5.48 0.13 -9.94
N GLY A 6 -6.77 -0.11 -10.18
CA GLY A 6 -7.62 -0.89 -9.26
C GLY A 6 -7.43 -2.40 -9.33
N LEU A 7 -6.55 -2.94 -10.20
CA LEU A 7 -6.24 -4.37 -10.23
C LEU A 7 -5.44 -4.75 -8.99
N GLY A 8 -5.86 -5.82 -8.32
CA GLY A 8 -5.35 -6.25 -7.02
C GLY A 8 -6.23 -5.85 -5.84
N LYS A 9 -7.28 -5.04 -6.09
CA LYS A 9 -8.20 -4.49 -5.09
C LYS A 9 -9.66 -4.49 -5.54
N ASP A 10 -9.96 -3.71 -6.59
CA ASP A 10 -11.32 -3.52 -7.11
C ASP A 10 -11.68 -4.63 -8.10
N ARG A 11 -10.66 -5.17 -8.78
CA ARG A 11 -10.73 -6.39 -9.58
C ARG A 11 -9.51 -7.27 -9.25
N PRO A 12 -9.64 -8.60 -9.30
CA PRO A 12 -8.53 -9.50 -9.00
C PRO A 12 -7.40 -9.38 -10.02
N GLY A 13 -6.20 -9.81 -9.63
CA GLY A 13 -5.04 -9.91 -10.51
C GLY A 13 -4.07 -8.73 -10.43
N SER A 14 -3.23 -8.61 -11.46
CA SER A 14 -2.15 -7.63 -11.57
C SER A 14 -2.22 -6.93 -12.92
N PRO A 15 -1.81 -5.65 -13.03
CA PRO A 15 -1.58 -5.02 -14.33
C PRO A 15 -0.40 -5.65 -15.11
N LEU A 16 0.35 -6.58 -14.49
CA LEU A 16 1.47 -7.30 -15.08
C LEU A 16 1.19 -8.79 -15.17
N THR A 17 1.72 -9.41 -16.23
CA THR A 17 1.85 -10.88 -16.31
C THR A 17 3.01 -11.37 -15.46
N ASP A 18 3.04 -12.66 -15.10
CA ASP A 18 4.14 -13.27 -14.34
C ASP A 18 5.51 -13.26 -15.07
N ALA A 19 5.52 -13.00 -16.39
CA ALA A 19 6.75 -12.83 -17.16
C ALA A 19 7.43 -11.47 -16.93
N ALA A 20 6.77 -10.52 -16.27
CA ALA A 20 7.31 -9.18 -16.04
C ALA A 20 8.54 -9.24 -15.13
N ARG A 21 9.55 -8.43 -15.44
CA ARG A 21 10.76 -8.29 -14.62
C ARG A 21 10.76 -6.93 -13.96
N PHE A 22 10.85 -6.92 -12.63
CA PHE A 22 11.05 -5.69 -11.88
C PHE A 22 12.48 -5.16 -12.11
N PRO A 23 12.72 -3.84 -11.99
CA PRO A 23 14.08 -3.28 -12.12
C PRO A 23 14.99 -3.73 -10.97
N GLN A 24 16.29 -3.94 -11.24
CA GLN A 24 17.30 -4.18 -10.18
C GLN A 24 17.38 -2.97 -9.25
N ASP A 25 17.60 -3.20 -7.95
CA ASP A 25 17.70 -2.16 -6.91
C ASP A 25 16.48 -1.22 -6.89
N GLY A 26 15.34 -1.77 -7.31
CA GLY A 26 14.15 -1.02 -7.63
C GLY A 26 13.13 -1.00 -6.51
N ILE A 27 12.18 -0.05 -6.62
CA ILE A 27 10.97 -0.04 -5.80
C ILE A 27 9.82 -0.66 -6.59
N ALA A 28 9.17 -1.66 -6.02
CA ALA A 28 7.88 -2.18 -6.46
C ALA A 28 6.81 -1.68 -5.49
N TRP A 29 5.99 -0.73 -5.94
CA TRP A 29 4.99 -0.09 -5.10
C TRP A 29 3.59 -0.32 -5.64
N ASP A 30 2.72 -0.95 -4.85
CA ASP A 30 1.29 -1.00 -5.15
C ASP A 30 0.56 0.08 -4.35
N PHE A 31 -0.24 0.92 -5.01
CA PHE A 31 -1.09 1.90 -4.31
C PHE A 31 -2.28 1.23 -3.61
N ASN A 32 -2.54 -0.04 -3.92
CA ASN A 32 -3.51 -0.86 -3.21
C ASN A 32 -2.95 -1.39 -1.89
N TYR A 33 -3.84 -1.59 -0.91
CA TYR A 33 -3.50 -2.01 0.46
C TYR A 33 -4.45 -3.08 1.01
N ARG A 34 -5.41 -3.53 0.19
CA ARG A 34 -6.39 -4.59 0.46
C ARG A 34 -6.72 -5.31 -0.85
N GLY A 35 -7.24 -6.52 -0.75
CA GLY A 35 -7.52 -7.39 -1.90
C GLY A 35 -6.47 -8.50 -2.03
N ASP A 36 -6.40 -9.12 -3.20
CA ASP A 36 -5.46 -10.21 -3.51
C ASP A 36 -4.04 -9.72 -3.81
N LEU A 37 -3.87 -8.45 -4.22
CA LEU A 37 -2.57 -7.76 -4.32
C LEU A 37 -1.50 -8.54 -5.12
N VAL A 38 -1.91 -9.19 -6.22
CA VAL A 38 -1.04 -10.09 -7.02
C VAL A 38 0.23 -9.40 -7.51
N PHE A 39 0.21 -8.10 -7.78
CA PHE A 39 1.41 -7.33 -8.13
C PHE A 39 2.48 -7.38 -7.03
N LEU A 40 2.09 -7.31 -5.75
CA LEU A 40 3.01 -7.43 -4.62
C LEU A 40 3.55 -8.85 -4.49
N ASP A 41 2.75 -9.87 -4.80
CA ASP A 41 3.22 -11.26 -4.79
C ASP A 41 4.25 -11.50 -5.91
N GLN A 42 4.01 -10.99 -7.12
CA GLN A 42 4.96 -10.99 -8.22
C GLN A 42 6.27 -10.27 -7.85
N ALA A 43 6.18 -9.14 -7.14
CA ALA A 43 7.34 -8.39 -6.66
C ALA A 43 8.11 -9.15 -5.57
N ARG A 44 7.41 -9.74 -4.59
CA ARG A 44 8.01 -10.55 -3.52
C ARG A 44 8.76 -11.76 -4.08
N ALA A 45 8.22 -12.42 -5.11
CA ALA A 45 8.88 -13.53 -5.78
C ALA A 45 10.22 -13.17 -6.43
N GLN A 46 10.43 -11.89 -6.76
CA GLN A 46 11.67 -11.38 -7.36
C GLN A 46 12.54 -10.58 -6.38
N ARG A 47 12.12 -10.43 -5.12
CA ARG A 47 12.70 -9.48 -4.16
C ARG A 47 14.19 -9.68 -3.96
N ASP A 48 14.60 -10.89 -3.57
CA ASP A 48 15.99 -11.15 -3.19
C ASP A 48 16.90 -11.18 -4.42
N ALA A 49 16.42 -11.73 -5.53
CA ALA A 49 17.18 -11.81 -6.78
C ALA A 49 17.42 -10.43 -7.42
N ARG A 50 16.61 -9.42 -7.08
CA ARG A 50 16.65 -8.09 -7.69
C ARG A 50 16.83 -6.94 -6.71
N GLU A 51 17.07 -7.25 -5.44
CA GLU A 51 17.24 -6.28 -4.37
C GLU A 51 16.07 -5.28 -4.29
N LEU A 52 14.83 -5.80 -4.42
CA LEU A 52 13.64 -4.95 -4.46
C LEU A 52 13.23 -4.43 -3.08
N ASN A 53 12.84 -3.17 -3.05
CA ASN A 53 11.99 -2.64 -2.00
C ASN A 53 10.52 -2.80 -2.40
N VAL A 54 9.79 -3.63 -1.66
CA VAL A 54 8.37 -3.92 -1.92
C VAL A 54 7.51 -3.15 -0.93
N VAL A 55 6.65 -2.27 -1.45
CA VAL A 55 5.86 -1.32 -0.66
C VAL A 55 4.37 -1.47 -1.00
N ASP A 56 3.52 -1.57 0.03
CA ASP A 56 2.07 -1.55 -0.14
C ASP A 56 1.49 -0.12 -0.06
N GLY A 57 0.19 0.01 -0.34
CA GLY A 57 -0.48 1.31 -0.37
C GLY A 57 -0.91 1.84 0.99
N TRP A 58 -0.67 1.12 2.10
CA TRP A 58 -1.32 1.45 3.37
C TRP A 58 -0.88 2.81 3.90
N LEU A 59 0.43 3.05 3.91
CA LEU A 59 0.98 4.31 4.42
C LEU A 59 0.49 5.49 3.56
N TYR A 60 0.42 5.31 2.25
CA TYR A 60 -0.14 6.30 1.33
C TYR A 60 -1.62 6.58 1.63
N PHE A 61 -2.43 5.53 1.78
CA PHE A 61 -3.86 5.64 2.12
C PHE A 61 -4.07 6.40 3.43
N ILE A 62 -3.41 5.98 4.51
CA ILE A 62 -3.66 6.56 5.84
C ILE A 62 -3.20 8.03 5.89
N HIS A 63 -2.10 8.37 5.23
CA HIS A 63 -1.71 9.79 5.06
C HIS A 63 -2.76 10.58 4.29
N GLY A 64 -3.19 10.10 3.12
CA GLY A 64 -4.20 10.82 2.32
C GLY A 64 -5.50 11.02 3.10
N TRP A 65 -5.98 9.97 3.76
CA TRP A 65 -7.21 10.01 4.55
C TRP A 65 -7.08 10.97 5.74
N THR A 66 -6.03 10.85 6.55
CA THR A 66 -5.82 11.73 7.72
C THR A 66 -5.64 13.19 7.32
N ARG A 67 -5.02 13.50 6.18
CA ARG A 67 -4.91 14.89 5.68
C ARG A 67 -6.26 15.49 5.33
N VAL A 68 -7.14 14.73 4.69
CA VAL A 68 -8.51 15.19 4.40
C VAL A 68 -9.32 15.36 5.69
N MET A 69 -9.20 14.43 6.64
CA MET A 69 -9.90 14.54 7.93
C MET A 69 -9.44 15.78 8.73
N ALA A 70 -8.14 16.06 8.76
CA ALA A 70 -7.60 17.25 9.41
C ALA A 70 -8.20 18.54 8.83
N GLU A 71 -8.32 18.61 7.50
CA GLU A 71 -8.91 19.75 6.80
C GLU A 71 -10.41 19.90 7.09
N VAL A 72 -11.19 18.82 6.95
CA VAL A 72 -12.66 18.83 7.12
C VAL A 72 -13.06 19.18 8.55
N PHE A 73 -12.33 18.68 9.54
CA PHE A 73 -12.66 18.86 10.96
C PHE A 73 -11.90 20.00 11.64
N HIS A 74 -11.00 20.68 10.92
CA HIS A 74 -10.14 21.73 11.47
C HIS A 74 -9.38 21.30 12.73
N ILE A 75 -8.86 20.07 12.73
CA ILE A 75 -8.05 19.51 13.82
C ILE A 75 -6.64 19.23 13.33
N ASP A 76 -5.66 19.36 14.22
CA ASP A 76 -4.31 18.89 13.92
C ASP A 76 -4.24 17.38 14.05
N ILE A 77 -3.82 16.71 12.98
CA ILE A 77 -3.50 15.29 12.98
C ILE A 77 -2.02 15.15 12.62
N PRO A 78 -1.17 14.67 13.54
CA PRO A 78 0.24 14.51 13.27
C PRO A 78 0.46 13.49 12.16
N THR A 79 1.55 13.65 11.42
CA THR A 79 1.91 12.76 10.30
C THR A 79 3.04 11.80 10.58
N HIS A 80 3.53 11.80 11.80
CA HIS A 80 4.49 10.84 12.27
C HIS A 80 4.41 10.80 13.79
N GLY A 81 5.13 9.84 14.36
CA GLY A 81 5.20 9.68 15.80
C GLY A 81 4.01 8.94 16.40
N PRO A 82 3.99 8.76 17.73
CA PRO A 82 3.17 7.75 18.39
C PRO A 82 1.66 7.88 18.14
N ALA A 83 1.15 9.10 18.00
CA ALA A 83 -0.26 9.35 17.74
C ALA A 83 -0.67 8.91 16.33
N PHE A 84 0.14 9.23 15.30
CA PHE A 84 -0.10 8.78 13.93
C PHE A 84 -0.03 7.26 13.82
N GLU A 85 1.00 6.65 14.43
CA GLU A 85 1.14 5.18 14.45
C GLU A 85 -0.04 4.49 15.15
N ARG A 86 -0.58 5.12 16.20
CA ARG A 86 -1.78 4.61 16.88
C ARG A 86 -3.02 4.67 15.98
N LEU A 87 -3.23 5.77 15.26
CA LEU A 87 -4.34 5.92 14.31
C LEU A 87 -4.23 4.91 13.16
N SER A 88 -3.04 4.79 12.57
CA SER A 88 -2.73 3.82 11.52
C SER A 88 -3.02 2.39 11.97
N ARG A 89 -2.58 1.99 13.17
CA ARG A 89 -2.88 0.66 13.72
C ARG A 89 -4.38 0.43 13.90
N ILE A 90 -5.10 1.34 14.55
CA ILE A 90 -6.55 1.21 14.77
C ILE A 90 -7.29 1.02 13.44
N ALA A 91 -7.00 1.85 12.44
CA ALA A 91 -7.63 1.75 11.13
C ALA A 91 -7.33 0.39 10.46
N ARG A 92 -6.11 -0.14 10.65
CA ARG A 92 -5.71 -1.42 10.06
C ARG A 92 -6.38 -2.60 10.72
N ASP A 93 -6.51 -2.58 12.04
CA ASP A 93 -7.12 -3.66 12.82
C ASP A 93 -8.60 -3.79 12.49
N VAL A 94 -9.34 -2.67 12.45
CA VAL A 94 -10.77 -2.68 12.06
C VAL A 94 -10.96 -3.19 10.64
N THR A 95 -10.06 -2.87 9.71
CA THR A 95 -10.15 -3.36 8.32
C THR A 95 -10.02 -4.89 8.23
N LYS A 96 -9.23 -5.50 9.12
CA LYS A 96 -9.01 -6.96 9.16
C LYS A 96 -10.17 -7.73 9.80
N GLU A 97 -10.90 -7.13 10.74
CA GLU A 97 -12.05 -7.78 11.38
C GLU A 97 -13.26 -7.91 10.44
N THR A 98 -13.34 -7.06 9.42
CA THR A 98 -14.42 -7.05 8.41
C THR A 98 -14.11 -7.81 7.11
N ALA A 99 -12.91 -8.39 6.98
CA ALA A 99 -12.45 -9.11 5.77
C ALA A 99 -12.44 -10.63 6.01
#